data_AF-A0A2S7YVP6-F1
#
_entry.id   AF-A0A2S7YVP6-F1
#
_cell.length_a   1.000
_cell.length_b   1.000
_cell.length_c   1.000
_cell.angle_alpha   90.00
_cell.angle_beta   90.00
_cell.angle_gamma   90.00
#
_symmetry.space_group_name_H-M   'P 1'
#
loop_
_entity.id
_entity.type
_entity.pdbx_description
1 polymer ?
#
loop_
_entity_poly.entity_id
_entity_poly.type
_entity_poly.pdbx_seq_one_letter_code
_entity_poly.pdbx_strand_id
1 'polypeptide(L)'
;MNQVKFMENVGKVATVTAVAMYVSYFPQIMNNLAHPGTGDWIQPLVAAINCTLWVLYGLFKEHRDIPVALANAPGIFFGLAAAITALM
;
A
#
# COMPACT_ATOMS: atom_id res chain seq x y z
N MET A 1 -14.49 -19.39 19.68
CA MET A 1 -14.72 -18.32 18.68
C MET A 1 -14.97 -19.00 17.34
N ASN A 2 -16.08 -18.73 16.66
CA ASN A 2 -16.35 -19.38 15.37
C ASN A 2 -15.38 -18.89 14.29
N GLN A 3 -14.98 -19.79 13.39
CA GLN A 3 -14.02 -19.51 12.30
C GLN A 3 -14.36 -18.23 11.52
N VAL A 4 -15.64 -18.00 11.25
CA VAL A 4 -16.14 -16.79 10.56
C VAL A 4 -15.78 -15.50 11.31
N LYS A 5 -16.02 -15.44 12.62
CA LYS A 5 -15.71 -14.26 13.46
C LYS A 5 -14.21 -14.03 13.59
N PHE A 6 -13.42 -15.11 13.60
CA PHE A 6 -11.96 -15.00 13.61
C PHE A 6 -11.44 -14.39 12.30
N MET A 7 -11.89 -14.90 11.15
CA MET A 7 -11.47 -14.40 9.84
C MET A 7 -11.91 -12.94 9.61
N GLU A 8 -13.10 -12.55 10.11
CA GLU A 8 -13.55 -11.16 10.05
C GLU A 8 -12.62 -10.22 10.84
N ASN A 9 -12.18 -10.63 12.03
CA ASN A 9 -11.23 -9.85 12.83
C ASN A 9 -9.85 -9.77 12.19
N VAL A 10 -9.36 -10.88 11.61
CA VAL A 10 -8.11 -10.89 10.84
C VAL A 10 -8.19 -9.92 9.65
N GLY A 11 -9.30 -9.91 8.91
CA GLY A 11 -9.50 -8.98 7.79
C GLY A 11 -9.49 -7.51 8.22
N LYS A 12 -10.09 -7.18 9.38
CA LYS A 12 -10.04 -5.82 9.95
C LYS A 12 -8.61 -5.40 10.28
N VAL A 13 -7.85 -6.27 10.96
CA VAL A 13 -6.44 -5.99 11.30
C VAL A 13 -5.60 -5.87 10.03
N ALA A 14 -5.75 -6.78 9.06
CA ALA A 14 -5.02 -6.74 7.80
C ALA A 14 -5.27 -5.43 7.02
N THR A 15 -6.50 -4.93 7.02
CA THR A 15 -6.85 -3.65 6.39
C THR A 15 -6.15 -2.48 7.07
N VAL A 16 -6.16 -2.44 8.41
CA VAL A 16 -5.46 -1.39 9.18
C VAL A 16 -3.95 -1.46 8.94
N THR A 17 -3.36 -2.66 8.93
CA THR A 17 -1.93 -2.86 8.66
C THR A 17 -1.56 -2.46 7.23
N ALA A 18 -2.39 -2.75 6.24
CA ALA A 18 -2.17 -2.31 4.86
C ALA A 18 -2.11 -0.77 4.78
N VAL A 19 -3.09 -0.08 5.38
CA VAL A 19 -3.08 1.40 5.46
C VAL A 19 -1.84 1.91 6.18
N ALA A 20 -1.47 1.32 7.33
CA ALA A 20 -0.30 1.71 8.10
C ALA A 20 1.01 1.54 7.30
N MET A 21 1.13 0.48 6.50
CA MET A 21 2.26 0.26 5.62
C MET A 21 2.39 1.41 4.60
N TYR A 22 1.28 1.88 4.02
CA TYR A 22 1.33 3.00 3.08
C TYR A 22 1.61 4.34 3.76
N VAL A 23 1.08 4.56 4.96
CA VAL A 23 1.42 5.75 5.77
C VAL A 23 2.90 5.75 6.16
N SER A 24 3.54 4.59 6.30
CA SER A 24 4.98 4.51 6.60
C SER A 24 5.90 5.04 5.48
N TYR A 25 5.36 5.30 4.29
CA TYR A 25 6.07 6.03 3.25
C TYR A 25 6.24 7.52 3.55
N PHE A 26 5.45 8.12 4.46
CA PHE A 26 5.61 9.54 4.85
C PHE A 26 7.00 9.84 5.43
N PRO A 27 7.48 9.11 6.46
CA PRO A 27 8.84 9.27 6.96
C PRO A 27 9.90 9.07 5.88
N GLN A 28 9.71 8.13 4.96
CA GLN A 28 10.63 7.89 3.85
C GLN A 28 10.68 9.09 2.89
N ILE A 29 9.52 9.63 2.50
CA ILE A 29 9.41 10.83 1.68
C ILE A 29 10.12 12.02 2.35
N MET A 30 9.86 12.25 3.64
CA MET A 30 10.51 13.32 4.40
C MET A 30 12.04 13.14 4.44
N ASN A 31 12.50 11.91 4.65
CA ASN A 31 13.92 11.60 4.67
C ASN A 31 14.58 11.83 3.30
N ASN A 32 13.94 11.40 2.22
CA ASN A 32 14.45 11.60 0.85
C ASN A 32 14.57 13.10 0.52
N LEU A 33 13.59 13.91 0.93
CA LEU A 33 13.63 15.36 0.74
C LEU A 33 14.70 16.05 1.60
N ALA A 34 14.98 15.53 2.79
CA ALA A 34 16.05 16.03 3.65
C ALA A 34 17.45 15.59 3.18
N HIS A 35 17.55 14.42 2.53
CA HIS A 35 18.79 13.82 2.04
C HIS A 35 18.63 13.34 0.58
N PRO A 36 18.65 14.26 -0.40
CA PRO A 36 18.41 13.94 -1.81
C PRO A 36 19.35 12.85 -2.35
N GLY A 37 18.83 11.96 -3.19
CA GLY A 37 19.57 10.87 -3.83
C GLY A 37 20.03 9.73 -2.91
N THR A 38 19.65 9.71 -1.63
CA THR A 38 20.03 8.64 -0.68
C THR A 38 18.92 7.62 -0.39
N GLY A 39 17.72 7.84 -0.94
CA GLY A 39 16.56 6.99 -0.72
C GLY A 39 16.56 5.71 -1.56
N ASP A 40 16.15 4.59 -0.95
CA ASP A 40 15.82 3.38 -1.73
C ASP A 40 14.46 3.55 -2.43
N TRP A 41 14.50 3.66 -3.75
CA TRP A 41 13.32 3.84 -4.60
C TRP A 41 12.71 2.53 -5.09
N ILE A 42 13.43 1.41 -5.01
CA ILE A 42 12.98 0.12 -5.55
C ILE A 42 11.81 -0.41 -4.72
N GLN A 43 11.93 -0.41 -3.40
CA GLN A 43 10.88 -0.93 -2.53
C GLN A 43 9.55 -0.15 -2.67
N PRO A 44 9.52 1.20 -2.63
CA PRO A 44 8.28 1.94 -2.84
C PRO A 44 7.68 1.78 -4.24
N LEU A 45 8.52 1.66 -5.28
CA LEU A 45 8.05 1.43 -6.65
C LEU A 45 7.40 0.05 -6.81
N VAL A 46 8.06 -1.00 -6.32
CA VAL A 46 7.53 -2.37 -6.34
C VAL A 46 6.21 -2.44 -5.58
N ALA A 47 6.11 -1.76 -4.44
CA ALA A 47 4.87 -1.67 -3.68
C ALA A 47 3.76 -0.95 -4.45
N ALA A 48 4.05 0.18 -5.13
CA ALA A 48 3.07 0.87 -5.95
C ALA A 48 2.54 0.00 -7.10
N ILE A 49 3.42 -0.76 -7.76
CA ILE A 49 3.03 -1.73 -8.79
C ILE A 49 2.14 -2.82 -8.20
N ASN A 50 2.53 -3.39 -7.05
CA ASN A 50 1.75 -4.43 -6.38
C ASN A 50 0.35 -3.92 -5.99
N CYS A 51 0.26 -2.71 -5.43
CA CYS A 51 -1.01 -2.07 -5.09
C CYS A 51 -1.89 -1.86 -6.33
N THR A 52 -1.29 -1.45 -7.44
CA THR A 52 -2.00 -1.30 -8.73
C THR A 52 -2.59 -2.63 -9.19
N LEU A 53 -1.81 -3.72 -9.13
CA LEU A 53 -2.30 -5.06 -9.46
C LEU A 53 -3.45 -5.49 -8.55
N TRP A 54 -3.38 -5.23 -7.24
CA TRP A 54 -4.45 -5.55 -6.30
C TRP A 54 -5.72 -4.73 -6.53
N VAL A 55 -5.59 -3.45 -6.87
CA VAL A 55 -6.74 -2.60 -7.23
C VAL A 55 -7.41 -3.15 -8.49
N LEU A 56 -6.63 -3.43 -9.54
CA LEU A 56 -7.16 -4.02 -10.77
C LEU A 56 -7.83 -5.36 -10.50
N TYR A 57 -7.18 -6.25 -9.74
CA TYR A 57 -7.74 -7.53 -9.35
C TYR A 57 -9.07 -7.37 -8.60
N GLY A 58 -9.12 -6.50 -7.59
CA GLY A 58 -10.32 -6.27 -6.80
C GLY A 58 -11.48 -5.69 -7.62
N LEU A 59 -11.19 -4.81 -8.58
CA LEU A 59 -12.22 -4.18 -9.43
C LEU A 59 -12.72 -5.08 -10.57
N PHE A 60 -11.85 -5.91 -11.14
CA PHE A 60 -12.15 -6.70 -12.34
C PHE A 60 -12.43 -8.19 -12.09
N LYS A 61 -12.25 -8.71 -10.87
CA LYS A 61 -12.69 -10.08 -10.56
C LYS A 61 -14.21 -10.21 -10.63
N GLU A 62 -14.69 -11.41 -10.98
CA GLU A 62 -16.12 -11.74 -11.19
C GLU A 62 -17.03 -11.26 -10.05
N HIS A 63 -16.61 -11.48 -8.81
CA HIS A 63 -17.25 -10.93 -7.61
C HIS A 63 -16.40 -9.79 -7.02
N ARG A 64 -16.58 -8.55 -7.48
CA ARG A 64 -15.73 -7.41 -7.10
C ARG A 64 -15.34 -7.37 -5.62
N ASP A 65 -14.02 -7.33 -5.37
CA ASP A 65 -13.42 -7.17 -4.04
C ASP A 65 -13.15 -5.70 -3.75
N ILE A 66 -14.23 -4.94 -3.55
CA ILE A 66 -14.14 -3.52 -3.23
C ILE A 66 -13.29 -3.26 -1.97
N PRO A 67 -13.35 -4.07 -0.89
CA PRO A 67 -12.48 -3.90 0.27
C PRO A 67 -10.98 -4.00 -0.07
N VAL A 68 -10.57 -5.01 -0.84
CA VAL A 68 -9.16 -5.17 -1.26
C VAL A 68 -8.71 -4.03 -2.16
N ALA A 69 -9.54 -3.61 -3.11
CA ALA A 69 -9.23 -2.48 -3.99
C ALA A 69 -9.07 -1.18 -3.18
N LEU A 70 -9.98 -0.90 -2.25
CA LEU A 70 -9.92 0.31 -1.43
C LEU A 70 -8.73 0.29 -0.47
N ALA A 71 -8.38 -0.87 0.07
CA ALA A 71 -7.21 -1.03 0.94
C ALA A 71 -5.91 -0.72 0.20
N ASN A 72 -5.76 -1.13 -1.05
CA ASN A 72 -4.52 -0.97 -1.83
C ASN A 72 -4.42 0.38 -2.57
N ALA A 73 -5.55 1.06 -2.84
CA ALA A 73 -5.56 2.31 -3.60
C ALA A 73 -4.64 3.41 -3.02
N PRO A 74 -4.60 3.68 -1.69
CA PRO A 74 -3.66 4.65 -1.11
C PRO A 74 -2.19 4.29 -1.35
N GLY A 75 -1.86 3.00 -1.37
CA GLY A 75 -0.50 2.52 -1.57
C GLY A 75 0.10 2.83 -2.94
N ILE A 76 -0.75 3.00 -3.95
CA ILE A 76 -0.32 3.47 -5.27
C ILE A 76 0.23 4.90 -5.16
N PHE A 77 -0.52 5.81 -4.55
CA PHE A 77 -0.12 7.21 -4.42
C PHE A 77 1.10 7.38 -3.51
N PHE A 78 1.09 6.76 -2.33
CA PHE A 78 2.19 6.87 -1.38
C PHE A 78 3.46 6.16 -1.85
N GLY A 79 3.34 4.97 -2.46
CA GLY A 79 4.47 4.25 -3.03
C GLY A 79 5.12 4.99 -4.20
N LEU A 80 4.33 5.55 -5.11
CA LEU A 80 4.86 6.38 -6.21
C LEU A 80 5.52 7.66 -5.70
N ALA A 81 4.88 8.36 -4.75
CA ALA A 81 5.47 9.58 -4.16
C ALA A 81 6.80 9.30 -3.46
N ALA A 82 6.91 8.18 -2.72
CA ALA A 82 8.15 7.77 -2.08
C ALA A 82 9.23 7.35 -3.10
N ALA A 83 8.86 6.63 -4.16
CA ALA A 83 9.80 6.26 -5.22
C ALA A 83 10.33 7.50 -5.97
N ILE A 84 9.44 8.42 -6.33
CA ILE A 84 9.82 9.66 -7.03
C ILE A 84 10.74 10.50 -6.15
N THR A 85 10.38 10.73 -4.88
CA THR A 85 11.23 11.52 -3.99
C THR A 85 12.56 10.85 -3.68
N ALA A 86 12.64 9.52 -3.65
CA ALA A 86 13.91 8.79 -3.51
C ALA A 86 14.85 8.94 -4.71
N LEU A 87 14.29 9.19 -5.90
CA LEU A 87 15.02 9.39 -7.16
C LEU A 87 15.43 10.85 -7.41
N MET A 88 14.90 11.79 -6.60
CA MET A 88 15.24 13.22 -6.64
C MET A 88 16.49 13.51 -5.79
#